data_AF-A0A7X7V002-F1
#
_entry.id   AF-A0A7X7V002-F1
#
_cell.length_a   1.000
_cell.length_b   1.000
_cell.length_c   1.000
_cell.angle_alpha   90.00
_cell.angle_beta   90.00
_cell.angle_gamma   90.00
#
_symmetry.space_group_name_H-M   'P 1'
#
loop_
_entity.id
_entity.type
_entity.pdbx_description
1 polymer ?
#
loop_
_entity_poly.entity_id
_entity_poly.type
_entity_poly.pdbx_seq_one_letter_code
_entity_poly.pdbx_strand_id
1 'polypeptide(L)'
;MYFSKVKNYGIVFITNGGQWGNGVYSGWYNVEEQIFTSVLQQINNILQSTRETTGNISDYFLEQNYPNPFNPVTSISYQVPGPSNVTLRVFDILGNEVFTLVNEIQIAGSYTVNFNAAQLSSGIYIYQLVAGSFIQTKKMILLK
;
A
#
# COMPACT_ATOMS: atom_id res chain seq x y z
N MET A 1 26.23 17.44 27.44
CA MET A 1 26.53 16.51 26.33
C MET A 1 26.28 15.10 26.85
N TYR A 2 25.20 14.45 26.45
CA TYR A 2 24.87 13.10 26.93
C TYR A 2 25.26 12.08 25.87
N PHE A 3 26.06 11.09 26.27
CA PHE A 3 26.46 9.97 25.42
C PHE A 3 25.82 8.70 25.95
N SER A 4 25.06 7.99 25.11
CA SER A 4 24.62 6.65 25.45
C SER A 4 25.83 5.72 25.45
N LYS A 5 26.14 5.10 26.59
CA LYS A 5 27.21 4.08 26.68
C LYS A 5 26.94 2.81 25.86
N VAL A 6 25.72 2.64 25.36
CA VAL A 6 25.24 1.40 24.73
C VAL A 6 25.04 1.56 23.23
N LYS A 7 24.97 2.79 22.68
CA LYS A 7 24.77 3.03 21.25
C LYS A 7 25.65 4.19 20.75
N ASN A 8 26.27 4.03 19.57
CA ASN A 8 27.22 4.96 18.92
C ASN A 8 26.58 6.27 18.40
N TYR A 9 25.57 6.79 19.08
CA TYR A 9 24.92 8.07 18.74
C TYR A 9 24.81 8.92 20.01
N GLY A 10 25.20 10.20 19.91
CA GLY A 10 25.08 11.19 20.98
C GLY A 10 24.25 12.38 20.52
N ILE A 11 23.46 12.97 21.42
CA ILE A 11 22.71 14.20 21.15
C ILE A 11 23.34 15.33 21.97
N VAL A 12 23.67 16.44 21.29
CA VAL A 12 24.27 17.63 21.90
C VAL A 12 23.15 18.63 22.20
N PHE A 13 22.87 18.85 23.49
CA PHE A 13 22.06 19.98 23.93
C PHE A 13 22.98 21.15 24.28
N ILE A 14 22.75 22.32 23.67
CA ILE A 14 23.37 23.59 24.06
C ILE A 14 22.35 24.32 24.92
N THR A 15 22.59 24.46 26.21
CA THR A 15 21.75 25.28 27.10
C THR A 15 22.46 26.61 27.36
N ASN A 16 21.79 27.74 27.12
CA ASN A 16 22.26 29.05 27.57
C ASN A 16 22.11 29.12 29.11
N GLY A 17 23.23 29.34 29.82
CA GLY A 17 23.35 29.11 31.27
C GLY A 17 22.55 30.05 32.18
N GLY A 18 22.38 29.63 33.45
CA GLY A 18 21.87 30.42 34.57
C GLY A 18 22.40 29.89 35.92
N GLN A 19 22.71 30.78 36.86
CA GLN A 19 23.51 30.52 38.07
C GLN A 19 22.80 29.71 39.18
N TRP A 20 23.62 29.03 39.98
CA TRP A 20 23.25 28.15 41.09
C TRP A 20 22.85 28.93 42.35
N GLY A 21 21.60 28.77 42.81
CA GLY A 21 21.10 29.31 44.08
C GLY A 21 20.82 28.20 45.11
N ASN A 22 21.22 28.44 46.36
CA ASN A 22 20.99 27.56 47.51
C ASN A 22 19.49 27.48 47.89
N GLY A 23 18.87 26.32 47.72
CA GLY A 23 17.52 26.02 48.21
C GLY A 23 17.20 24.53 48.12
N VAL A 24 16.54 23.98 49.14
CA VAL A 24 16.15 22.56 49.26
C VAL A 24 14.93 22.29 48.38
N TYR A 25 15.13 22.33 47.06
CA TYR A 25 14.24 21.73 46.06
C TYR A 25 15.10 21.18 44.91
N SER A 26 16.11 20.37 45.24
CA SER A 26 16.88 19.62 44.24
C SER A 26 16.19 18.30 43.89
N GLY A 27 14.93 18.38 43.50
CA GLY A 27 14.33 17.34 42.67
C GLY A 27 14.86 17.56 41.26
N TRP A 28 15.99 16.94 40.93
CA TRP A 28 16.48 16.84 39.55
C TRP A 28 15.49 15.97 38.76
N TYR A 29 14.32 16.51 38.46
CA TYR A 29 13.56 15.99 37.34
C TYR A 29 14.38 16.34 36.12
N ASN A 30 15.06 15.33 35.57
CA ASN A 30 15.89 15.45 34.38
C ASN A 30 14.97 15.82 33.21
N VAL A 31 14.64 17.10 33.08
CA VAL A 31 13.85 17.63 31.96
C VAL A 31 14.50 17.20 30.63
N GLU A 32 15.84 17.09 30.62
CA GLU A 32 16.62 16.54 29.51
C GLU A 32 16.29 15.08 29.17
N GLU A 33 16.05 14.22 30.16
CA GLU A 33 15.75 12.79 29.95
C GLU A 33 14.31 12.58 29.44
N GLN A 34 13.36 13.39 29.94
CA GLN A 34 11.99 13.38 29.45
C GLN A 34 11.89 13.91 28.02
N ILE A 35 12.62 14.99 27.71
CA ILE A 35 12.72 15.53 26.35
C ILE A 35 13.37 14.49 25.43
N PHE A 36 14.48 13.88 25.85
CA PHE A 36 15.18 12.87 25.06
C PHE A 36 14.29 11.64 24.77
N THR A 37 13.58 11.15 25.79
CA THR A 37 12.66 10.01 25.64
C THR A 37 11.50 10.34 24.71
N SER A 38 10.91 11.53 24.85
CA SER A 38 9.81 11.98 24.00
C SER A 38 10.25 12.13 22.53
N VAL A 39 11.44 12.69 22.30
CA VAL A 39 12.02 12.79 20.95
C VAL A 39 12.33 11.42 20.37
N LEU A 40 12.91 10.49 21.15
CA LEU A 40 13.14 9.12 20.70
C LEU A 40 11.84 8.40 20.35
N GLN A 41 10.79 8.57 21.17
CA GLN A 41 9.48 7.98 20.91
C GLN A 41 8.86 8.56 19.64
N GLN A 42 8.95 9.87 19.43
CA GLN A 42 8.46 10.51 18.22
C GLN A 42 9.21 10.03 16.97
N ILE A 43 10.54 9.89 17.04
CA ILE A 43 11.35 9.33 15.94
C ILE A 43 10.95 7.89 15.64
N ASN A 44 10.76 7.05 16.66
CA ASN A 44 10.34 5.66 16.47
C ASN A 44 8.97 5.57 15.81
N ASN A 45 8.02 6.42 16.20
CA ASN A 45 6.70 6.48 15.58
C ASN A 45 6.77 6.90 14.11
N ILE A 46 7.62 7.87 13.77
CA ILE A 46 7.86 8.30 12.39
C ILE A 46 8.48 7.16 11.56
N LEU A 47 9.43 6.41 12.13
CA LEU A 47 10.06 5.26 11.46
C LEU A 47 9.10 4.08 11.26
N GLN A 48 8.12 3.89 12.16
CA GLN A 48 7.06 2.91 12.00
C GLN A 48 6.08 3.33 10.90
N SER A 49 5.65 4.59 10.88
CA SER A 49 4.72 5.08 9.84
C SER A 49 5.33 5.11 8.43
N THR A 50 6.66 5.25 8.32
CA THR A 50 7.35 5.13 7.01
C THR A 50 7.47 3.69 6.52
N ARG A 51 7.47 2.69 7.42
CA ARG A 51 7.44 1.27 7.02
C ARG A 51 6.06 0.83 6.53
N GLU A 52 5.00 1.51 6.96
CA GLU A 52 3.62 1.24 6.55
C GLU A 52 3.22 1.97 5.25
N THR A 53 4.07 2.85 4.70
CA THR A 53 3.79 3.56 3.45
C THR A 53 4.10 2.73 2.19
N THR A 54 4.83 1.62 2.34
CA THR A 54 4.68 0.51 1.38
C THR A 54 3.42 -0.19 1.83
N GLY A 55 2.27 0.25 1.31
CA GLY A 55 0.95 -0.26 1.72
C GLY A 55 1.05 -1.78 1.84
N ASN A 56 0.61 -2.32 2.97
CA ASN A 56 0.64 -3.75 3.21
C ASN A 56 -0.36 -4.36 2.23
N ILE A 57 0.13 -4.67 1.02
CA ILE A 57 -0.60 -5.36 -0.03
C ILE A 57 -0.66 -6.82 0.45
N SER A 58 -1.54 -7.06 1.41
CA SER A 58 -1.65 -8.35 2.12
C SER A 58 -2.45 -9.36 1.33
N ASP A 59 -3.38 -8.87 0.49
CA ASP A 59 -4.41 -9.70 -0.11
C ASP A 59 -4.52 -9.49 -1.62
N TYR A 60 -4.92 -10.56 -2.30
CA TYR A 60 -5.36 -10.50 -3.68
C TYR A 60 -6.75 -9.84 -3.74
N PHE A 61 -6.95 -8.96 -4.71
CA PHE A 61 -8.30 -8.50 -5.06
C PHE A 61 -8.41 -8.17 -6.53
N LEU A 62 -9.63 -8.29 -7.06
CA LEU A 62 -10.05 -7.79 -8.35
C LEU A 62 -11.18 -6.78 -8.11
N GLU A 63 -11.06 -5.57 -8.64
CA GLU A 63 -12.10 -4.54 -8.54
C GLU A 63 -13.16 -4.70 -9.61
N GLN A 64 -14.31 -4.07 -9.38
CA GLN A 64 -15.28 -3.86 -10.43
C GLN A 64 -14.67 -2.93 -11.48
N ASN A 65 -14.78 -3.31 -12.75
CA ASN A 65 -14.32 -2.46 -13.85
C ASN A 65 -15.05 -1.10 -13.79
N TYR A 66 -14.35 -0.02 -14.12
CA TYR A 66 -14.92 1.33 -14.12
C TYR A 66 -14.58 2.07 -15.44
N PRO A 67 -15.58 2.67 -16.11
CA PRO A 67 -17.02 2.62 -15.80
C PRO A 67 -17.62 1.21 -15.98
N ASN A 68 -18.78 0.95 -15.36
CA ASN A 68 -19.63 -0.21 -15.64
C ASN A 68 -21.11 0.16 -15.40
N PRO A 69 -21.99 0.15 -16.41
CA PRO A 69 -21.74 -0.21 -17.81
C PRO A 69 -20.71 0.71 -18.52
N PHE A 70 -20.07 0.23 -19.59
CA PHE A 70 -19.00 0.96 -20.30
C PHE A 70 -19.21 1.03 -21.81
N ASN A 71 -18.56 2.00 -22.48
CA ASN A 71 -18.62 2.18 -23.94
C ASN A 71 -17.33 2.81 -24.51
N PRO A 72 -16.61 2.16 -25.43
CA PRO A 72 -16.25 0.74 -25.41
C PRO A 72 -15.03 0.48 -24.52
N VAL A 73 -14.58 1.49 -23.76
CA VAL A 73 -13.37 1.42 -22.93
C VAL A 73 -13.74 1.40 -21.44
N THR A 74 -13.05 0.56 -20.68
CA THR A 74 -13.13 0.49 -19.23
C THR A 74 -11.75 0.16 -18.65
N SER A 75 -11.56 0.44 -17.37
CA SER A 75 -10.33 0.08 -16.65
C SER A 75 -10.65 -1.01 -15.63
N ILE A 76 -9.77 -2.00 -15.53
CA ILE A 76 -9.87 -3.10 -14.57
C ILE A 76 -8.68 -3.02 -13.63
N SER A 77 -8.95 -2.79 -12.36
CA SER A 77 -7.92 -2.72 -11.31
C SER A 77 -7.90 -4.00 -10.50
N TYR A 78 -6.70 -4.44 -10.11
CA TYR A 78 -6.50 -5.60 -9.26
C TYR A 78 -5.19 -5.48 -8.47
N GLN A 79 -5.02 -6.34 -7.49
CA GLN A 79 -3.87 -6.35 -6.60
C GLN A 79 -3.34 -7.76 -6.40
N VAL A 80 -2.03 -7.85 -6.28
CA VAL A 80 -1.27 -9.08 -6.06
C VAL A 80 -0.32 -8.86 -4.88
N PRO A 81 -0.37 -9.66 -3.79
CA PRO A 81 0.46 -9.50 -2.59
C PRO A 81 1.89 -10.06 -2.73
N GLY A 82 2.18 -10.81 -3.78
CA GLY A 82 3.50 -11.41 -3.99
C GLY A 82 3.68 -12.04 -5.36
N PRO A 83 4.93 -12.43 -5.72
CA PRO A 83 5.25 -12.97 -7.03
C PRO A 83 4.31 -14.10 -7.47
N SER A 84 3.54 -13.87 -8.52
CA SER A 84 2.51 -14.80 -9.01
C SER A 84 2.43 -14.77 -10.53
N ASN A 85 2.12 -15.92 -11.15
CA ASN A 85 1.71 -15.94 -12.54
C ASN A 85 0.26 -15.46 -12.65
N VAL A 86 0.05 -14.27 -13.20
CA VAL A 86 -1.24 -13.59 -13.26
C VAL A 86 -1.82 -13.73 -14.65
N THR A 87 -3.07 -14.20 -14.73
CA THR A 87 -3.86 -14.15 -15.95
C THR A 87 -5.16 -13.39 -15.72
N LEU A 88 -5.46 -12.44 -16.60
CA LEU A 88 -6.72 -11.71 -16.63
C LEU A 88 -7.37 -11.97 -17.99
N ARG A 89 -8.50 -12.66 -17.99
CA ARG A 89 -9.18 -13.11 -19.20
C ARG A 89 -10.62 -12.65 -19.22
N VAL A 90 -11.16 -12.42 -20.41
CA VAL A 90 -12.54 -12.02 -20.65
C VAL A 90 -13.25 -13.13 -21.41
N PHE A 91 -14.47 -13.44 -20.98
CA PHE A 91 -15.33 -14.49 -21.50
C PHE A 91 -16.71 -13.92 -21.88
N ASP A 92 -17.33 -14.53 -22.88
CA ASP A 92 -18.75 -14.30 -23.16
C ASP A 92 -19.66 -15.07 -22.17
N ILE A 93 -20.98 -14.91 -22.29
CA ILE A 93 -21.96 -15.60 -21.42
C ILE A 93 -22.00 -17.12 -21.61
N LEU A 94 -21.44 -17.64 -22.70
CA LEU A 94 -21.35 -19.06 -22.99
C LEU A 94 -20.06 -19.67 -22.42
N GLY A 95 -19.17 -18.85 -21.87
CA GLY A 95 -17.89 -19.26 -21.31
C GLY A 95 -16.75 -19.32 -22.33
N ASN A 96 -16.94 -18.83 -23.55
CA ASN A 96 -15.85 -18.76 -24.52
C ASN A 96 -14.91 -17.61 -24.15
N GLU A 97 -13.61 -17.88 -24.13
CA GLU A 97 -12.59 -16.83 -23.97
C GLU A 97 -12.57 -15.94 -25.21
N VAL A 98 -12.79 -14.64 -25.03
CA VAL A 98 -12.79 -13.65 -26.11
C VAL A 98 -11.54 -12.77 -26.10
N PHE A 99 -10.93 -12.56 -24.93
CA PHE A 99 -9.69 -11.81 -24.79
C PHE A 99 -8.84 -12.33 -23.62
N THR A 100 -7.53 -12.32 -23.80
CA THR A 100 -6.55 -12.37 -22.71
C THR A 100 -5.94 -10.97 -22.57
N LEU A 101 -6.17 -10.32 -21.43
CA LEU A 101 -5.70 -8.97 -21.12
C LEU A 101 -4.33 -8.97 -20.42
N VAL A 102 -4.05 -10.00 -19.62
CA VAL A 102 -2.80 -10.19 -18.89
C VAL A 102 -2.46 -11.67 -18.88
N ASN A 103 -1.19 -12.01 -19.06
CA ASN A 103 -0.65 -13.36 -18.93
C ASN A 103 0.86 -13.30 -18.67
N GLU A 104 1.24 -12.91 -17.45
CA GLU A 104 2.65 -12.69 -17.08
C GLU A 104 2.88 -12.89 -15.59
N ILE A 105 4.15 -13.02 -15.20
CA ILE A 105 4.54 -13.04 -13.80
C ILE A 105 4.60 -11.60 -13.29
N GLN A 106 3.83 -11.31 -12.25
CA GLN A 106 3.81 -10.00 -11.59
C GLN A 106 4.28 -10.13 -10.14
N ILE A 107 4.92 -9.07 -9.65
CA ILE A 107 5.38 -8.96 -8.26
C ILE A 107 4.27 -8.37 -7.37
N ALA A 108 4.59 -8.15 -6.09
CA ALA A 108 3.65 -7.48 -5.20
C ALA A 108 3.33 -6.06 -5.72
N GLY A 109 2.05 -5.74 -5.90
CA GLY A 109 1.62 -4.47 -6.47
C GLY A 109 0.13 -4.38 -6.77
N SER A 110 -0.32 -3.15 -7.01
CA SER A 110 -1.62 -2.85 -7.61
C SER A 110 -1.43 -2.55 -9.09
N TYR A 111 -2.33 -3.07 -9.92
CA TYR A 111 -2.25 -3.03 -11.37
C TYR A 111 -3.57 -2.55 -11.95
N THR A 112 -3.51 -1.80 -13.04
CA THR A 112 -4.69 -1.36 -13.79
C THR A 112 -4.47 -1.64 -15.27
N VAL A 113 -5.46 -2.27 -15.90
CA VAL A 113 -5.45 -2.59 -17.32
C VAL A 113 -6.61 -1.90 -18.00
N ASN A 114 -6.32 -1.23 -19.12
CA ASN A 114 -7.34 -0.65 -19.97
C ASN A 114 -7.85 -1.71 -20.95
N PHE A 115 -9.15 -1.93 -20.96
CA PHE A 115 -9.81 -2.84 -21.88
C PHE A 115 -10.62 -2.04 -22.90
N ASN A 116 -10.28 -2.20 -24.18
CA ASN A 116 -11.04 -1.65 -25.30
C ASN A 116 -11.81 -2.77 -26.00
N ALA A 117 -13.13 -2.76 -25.85
CA ALA A 117 -14.04 -3.78 -26.36
C ALA A 117 -14.70 -3.37 -27.69
N ALA A 118 -14.10 -2.48 -28.49
CA ALA A 118 -14.74 -1.95 -29.70
C ALA A 118 -15.15 -3.03 -30.74
N GLN A 119 -14.45 -4.17 -30.72
CA GLN A 119 -14.68 -5.34 -31.59
C GLN A 119 -15.77 -6.30 -31.05
N LEU A 120 -16.26 -6.08 -29.83
CA LEU A 120 -17.30 -6.88 -29.21
C LEU A 120 -18.69 -6.25 -29.41
N SER A 121 -19.73 -7.07 -29.34
CA SER A 121 -21.14 -6.62 -29.38
C SER A 121 -21.61 -6.17 -27.99
N SER A 122 -22.61 -5.29 -27.93
CA SER A 122 -23.26 -4.93 -26.66
C SER A 122 -23.76 -6.19 -25.94
N GLY A 123 -23.53 -6.27 -24.63
CA GLY A 123 -23.87 -7.47 -23.88
C GLY A 123 -23.19 -7.58 -22.52
N ILE A 124 -23.42 -8.73 -21.89
CA ILE A 124 -22.77 -9.08 -20.62
C ILE A 124 -21.52 -9.89 -20.93
N TYR A 125 -20.43 -9.52 -20.27
CA TYR A 125 -19.17 -10.25 -20.32
C TYR A 125 -18.72 -10.58 -18.90
N ILE A 126 -17.91 -11.61 -18.78
CA ILE A 126 -17.32 -12.05 -17.52
C ILE A 126 -15.81 -11.88 -17.65
N TYR A 127 -15.15 -11.38 -16.62
CA TYR A 127 -13.69 -11.36 -16.55
C TYR A 127 -13.21 -12.06 -15.30
N GLN A 128 -12.12 -12.81 -15.44
CA GLN A 128 -11.54 -13.63 -14.40
C GLN A 128 -10.06 -13.30 -14.23
N LEU A 129 -9.68 -13.05 -12.98
CA LEU A 129 -8.29 -12.97 -12.55
C LEU A 129 -7.91 -14.30 -11.91
N VAL A 130 -6.83 -14.91 -12.38
CA VAL A 130 -6.19 -16.07 -11.76
C VAL A 130 -4.75 -15.68 -11.40
N ALA A 131 -4.38 -15.85 -10.13
CA ALA A 131 -3.04 -15.60 -9.63
C ALA A 131 -2.65 -16.70 -8.64
N GLY A 132 -1.87 -17.69 -9.11
CA GLY A 132 -1.59 -18.90 -8.32
C GLY A 132 -2.87 -19.67 -7.97
N SER A 133 -3.17 -19.81 -6.68
CA SER A 133 -4.41 -20.43 -6.18
C SER A 133 -5.59 -19.47 -6.05
N PHE A 134 -5.36 -18.16 -6.23
CA PHE A 134 -6.42 -17.15 -6.17
C PHE A 134 -7.17 -17.09 -7.49
N ILE A 135 -8.50 -17.16 -7.42
CA ILE A 135 -9.39 -17.00 -8.57
C ILE A 135 -10.51 -16.06 -8.16
N GLN A 136 -10.68 -14.97 -8.89
CA GLN A 136 -11.81 -14.07 -8.71
C GLN A 136 -12.41 -13.71 -10.06
N THR A 137 -13.74 -13.71 -10.12
CA THR A 137 -14.51 -13.46 -11.34
C THR A 137 -15.51 -12.34 -11.11
N LYS A 138 -15.70 -11.48 -12.10
CA LYS A 138 -16.68 -10.39 -12.08
C LYS A 138 -17.36 -10.25 -13.45
N LYS A 139 -18.54 -9.63 -13.45
CA LYS A 139 -19.31 -9.34 -14.65
C LYS A 139 -19.18 -7.88 -15.05
N MET A 140 -19.22 -7.59 -16.34
CA MET A 140 -19.27 -6.23 -16.89
C MET A 140 -20.32 -6.14 -18.00
N ILE A 141 -20.83 -4.94 -18.23
CA ILE A 141 -21.88 -4.67 -19.20
C ILE A 141 -21.33 -3.68 -20.24
N LEU A 142 -21.19 -4.15 -21.48
CA LEU A 142 -20.80 -3.31 -22.62
C LEU A 142 -22.06 -2.70 -23.25
N LEU A 143 -22.09 -1.37 -23.32
CA LEU A 143 -23.06 -0.60 -24.08
C LEU A 143 -22.36 -0.02 -25.31
N LYS A 144 -22.88 -0.31 -26.49
CA LYS A 144 -22.48 0.29 -27.76
C LYS A 144 -23.71 0.83 -28.46
#